data_AF-A0AAE0VZR8-F1
#
_entry.id   AF-A0AAE0VZR8-F1
#
_cell.length_a   1.000
_cell.length_b   1.000
_cell.length_c   1.000
_cell.angle_alpha   90.00
_cell.angle_beta   90.00
_cell.angle_gamma   90.00
#
_symmetry.space_group_name_H-M   'P 1'
#
loop_
_entity.id
_entity.type
_entity.pdbx_description
1 polymer ?
#
loop_
_entity_poly.entity_id
_entity_poly.type
_entity_poly.pdbx_seq_one_letter_code
_entity_poly.pdbx_strand_id
1 'polypeptide(L)'
;MSRDAVKFGRMSKKQREKVEDEANLVKQGRLNGYGTDPNYMYTANGYTYPMSQDQTPEESPTSEGTPVYPASVSTTSPHPIAIVRTVDIMDSVTLGKTILEAHQRTCIYSAEHILQMKSNPPNVDTIHYYKSLGHKQLWVEVAEKITIAVQQIIEFAKMVPGFMDLSQDDQIMLLKAGSFELALMRCCRVYDAPSDSVVFGEYFLPLEAFSAFSDDEEQLKLQIFDFVKTIQSMNLTESEIALFSAVLLVRSDRPGLKEVADIQKLHDKVLSALKMEVGNNHHEDDELLSKLHQCTWILRSLSNQHIAVLNKFKQREPDMEFPALHKELFSVENTES
;
A
#
# COMPACT_ATOMS: atom_id res chain seq x y z
N MET A 1 29.24 17.62 42.64
CA MET A 1 29.60 17.71 41.20
C MET A 1 29.87 16.30 40.71
N SER A 2 29.02 15.73 39.85
CA SER A 2 29.28 14.42 39.21
C SER A 2 29.38 14.64 37.71
N ARG A 3 30.52 14.25 37.13
CA ARG A 3 30.85 14.34 35.70
C ARG A 3 30.67 12.95 35.13
N ASP A 4 29.60 12.71 34.38
CA ASP A 4 29.52 11.61 33.42
C ASP A 4 28.60 12.02 32.26
N ALA A 5 29.23 12.56 31.22
CA ALA A 5 28.59 12.78 29.92
C ALA A 5 29.21 11.78 28.93
N VAL A 6 28.39 10.84 28.47
CA VAL A 6 28.74 9.85 27.44
C VAL A 6 29.08 10.60 26.15
N LYS A 7 30.35 10.58 25.75
CA LYS A 7 30.83 11.10 24.46
C LYS A 7 30.38 10.15 23.35
N PHE A 8 29.32 10.52 22.62
CA PHE A 8 29.08 9.97 21.29
C PHE A 8 30.23 10.40 20.36
N GLY A 9 30.90 9.42 19.78
CA GLY A 9 32.01 9.63 18.85
C GLY A 9 31.58 10.48 17.65
N ARG A 10 32.31 11.57 17.40
CA ARG A 10 32.15 12.35 16.16
C ARG A 10 32.72 11.53 15.00
N MET A 11 31.86 11.05 14.10
CA MET A 11 32.30 10.44 12.84
C MET A 11 33.20 11.40 12.05
N SER A 12 34.26 10.84 11.48
CA SER A 12 35.15 11.56 10.56
C SER A 12 34.38 12.04 9.34
N LYS A 13 34.77 13.19 8.77
CA LYS A 13 34.18 13.72 7.52
C LYS A 13 34.18 12.67 6.41
N LYS A 14 35.24 11.88 6.33
CA LYS A 14 35.40 10.81 5.33
C LYS A 14 34.44 9.62 5.56
N GLN A 15 34.01 9.38 6.80
CA GLN A 15 33.00 8.35 7.11
C GLN A 15 31.59 8.86 6.82
N ARG A 16 31.31 10.15 7.05
CA ARG A 16 30.01 10.75 6.70
C ARG A 16 29.80 10.76 5.19
N GLU A 17 30.81 11.18 4.44
CA GLU A 17 30.77 11.20 2.97
C GLU A 17 30.58 9.79 2.40
N LYS A 18 31.26 8.78 2.98
CA LYS A 18 31.07 7.39 2.57
C LYS A 18 29.65 6.87 2.86
N VAL A 19 29.05 7.24 3.98
CA VAL A 19 27.65 6.87 4.32
C VAL A 19 26.65 7.60 3.43
N GLU A 20 26.92 8.85 3.07
CA GLU A 20 26.10 9.62 2.12
C GLU A 20 26.19 9.05 0.70
N ASP A 21 27.39 8.66 0.25
CA ASP A 21 27.59 8.01 -1.05
C ASP A 21 26.90 6.63 -1.11
N GLU A 22 26.97 5.85 -0.03
CA GLU A 22 26.30 4.55 0.08
C GLU A 22 24.76 4.71 0.13
N ALA A 23 24.25 5.72 0.85
CA ALA A 23 22.83 6.04 0.86
C ALA A 23 22.32 6.52 -0.51
N ASN A 24 23.12 7.30 -1.23
CA ASN A 24 22.81 7.75 -2.59
C ASN A 24 22.84 6.58 -3.59
N LEU A 25 23.78 5.64 -3.47
CA LEU A 25 23.82 4.43 -4.29
C LEU A 25 22.61 3.53 -4.06
N VAL A 26 22.18 3.34 -2.82
CA VAL A 26 20.97 2.56 -2.48
C VAL A 26 19.72 3.25 -3.02
N LYS A 27 19.67 4.59 -2.97
CA LYS A 27 18.56 5.37 -3.54
C LYS A 27 18.52 5.28 -5.06
N GLN A 28 19.67 5.27 -5.72
CA GLN A 28 19.80 5.14 -7.17
C GLN A 28 19.52 3.70 -7.65
N GLY A 29 19.89 2.68 -6.86
CA GLY A 29 19.58 1.27 -7.13
C GLY A 29 18.09 0.93 -7.01
N ARG A 30 17.34 1.68 -6.17
CA ARG A 30 15.87 1.58 -6.09
C ARG A 30 15.15 2.21 -7.28
N LEU A 31 15.80 3.09 -8.03
CA LEU A 31 15.25 3.74 -9.23
C LEU A 31 15.59 2.98 -10.52
N ASN A 32 16.68 2.19 -10.54
CA ASN A 32 17.21 1.58 -11.77
C ASN A 32 17.19 0.04 -11.84
N GLY A 33 16.45 -0.64 -10.95
CA GLY A 33 16.07 -2.05 -11.07
C GLY A 33 17.07 -3.01 -11.74
N TYR A 34 18.13 -3.43 -11.03
CA TYR A 34 18.92 -4.62 -11.41
C TYR A 34 19.50 -5.37 -10.19
N GLY A 35 19.19 -6.68 -10.12
CA GLY A 35 20.08 -7.73 -9.62
C GLY A 35 19.85 -8.27 -8.20
N THR A 36 19.01 -9.30 -8.06
CA THR A 36 19.02 -10.23 -6.92
C THR A 36 19.97 -11.41 -7.21
N ASP A 37 21.03 -11.55 -6.40
CA ASP A 37 21.90 -12.73 -6.39
C ASP A 37 21.15 -13.92 -5.73
N PRO A 38 21.03 -15.12 -6.35
CA PRO A 38 20.16 -16.18 -5.85
C PRO A 38 20.59 -16.84 -4.53
N ASN A 39 21.77 -16.52 -4.02
CA ASN A 39 22.38 -17.26 -2.91
C ASN A 39 22.27 -16.62 -1.53
N TYR A 40 21.56 -15.49 -1.40
CA TYR A 40 21.35 -14.82 -0.11
C TYR A 40 19.91 -14.32 0.04
N MET A 41 19.10 -15.01 0.87
CA MET A 41 17.87 -14.42 1.42
C MET A 41 18.24 -13.50 2.58
N TYR A 42 17.96 -12.21 2.44
CA TYR A 42 17.93 -11.27 3.56
C TYR A 42 16.57 -11.36 4.27
N THR A 43 16.59 -11.66 5.58
CA THR A 43 15.43 -11.54 6.47
C THR A 43 15.65 -10.42 7.49
N ALA A 44 14.56 -9.75 7.89
CA ALA A 44 14.55 -8.44 8.51
C ALA A 44 15.10 -8.34 9.96
N ASN A 45 15.62 -9.42 10.55
CA ASN A 45 16.03 -9.45 11.97
C ASN A 45 17.52 -9.79 12.24
N GLY A 46 18.40 -9.79 11.23
CA GLY A 46 19.85 -9.68 11.46
C GLY A 46 20.57 -10.85 12.14
N TYR A 47 20.00 -12.06 12.17
CA TYR A 47 20.71 -13.28 12.60
C TYR A 47 20.80 -14.30 11.47
N THR A 48 22.01 -14.77 11.18
CA THR A 48 22.30 -15.86 10.24
C THR A 48 22.45 -17.18 11.00
N TYR A 49 21.73 -18.21 10.57
CA TYR A 49 21.96 -19.60 10.99
C TYR A 49 22.20 -20.48 9.75
N PRO A 50 23.15 -21.42 9.80
CA PRO A 50 23.34 -22.40 8.73
C PRO A 50 22.21 -23.44 8.75
N MET A 51 21.61 -23.69 7.58
CA MET A 51 20.65 -24.77 7.34
C MET A 51 21.34 -26.13 7.56
N SER A 52 20.75 -26.99 8.39
CA SER A 52 21.15 -28.39 8.57
C SER A 52 20.26 -29.28 7.72
N GLN A 53 20.85 -30.22 6.98
CA GLN A 53 20.16 -31.22 6.16
C GLN A 53 19.52 -32.33 7.00
N ASP A 54 18.32 -32.75 6.57
CA ASP A 54 17.62 -34.04 6.72
C ASP A 54 17.93 -34.96 7.91
N GLN A 55 16.88 -35.33 8.66
CA GLN A 55 16.72 -36.68 9.21
C GLN A 55 15.25 -37.02 9.55
N THR A 56 14.89 -38.27 9.22
CA THR A 56 13.60 -38.98 9.25
C THR A 56 13.07 -39.29 10.66
N PRO A 57 11.77 -39.65 10.82
CA PRO A 57 11.17 -39.95 12.13
C PRO A 57 11.31 -41.44 12.54
N GLU A 58 11.61 -41.70 13.81
CA GLU A 58 11.58 -43.05 14.42
C GLU A 58 10.68 -43.13 15.66
N GLU A 59 10.18 -44.34 15.91
CA GLU A 59 9.02 -44.77 16.68
C GLU A 59 9.14 -44.73 18.23
N SER A 60 7.98 -44.91 18.88
CA SER A 60 7.77 -45.07 20.33
C SER A 60 8.38 -46.37 20.91
N PRO A 61 8.46 -46.48 22.25
CA PRO A 61 7.68 -47.55 22.88
C PRO A 61 6.99 -47.19 24.21
N THR A 62 5.96 -47.99 24.48
CA THR A 62 5.07 -48.10 25.63
C THR A 62 5.75 -48.40 26.98
N SER A 63 5.23 -47.86 28.09
CA SER A 63 5.13 -48.62 29.35
C SER A 63 4.00 -48.13 30.26
N GLU A 64 3.27 -49.10 30.80
CA GLU A 64 2.21 -49.01 31.80
C GLU A 64 2.66 -48.35 33.11
N GLY A 65 1.72 -47.73 33.81
CA GLY A 65 1.91 -47.31 35.21
C GLY A 65 0.90 -46.26 35.65
N THR A 66 -0.27 -46.68 36.13
CA THR A 66 -1.14 -45.84 36.96
C THR A 66 -0.50 -45.58 38.32
N PRO A 67 -0.54 -44.34 38.82
CA PRO A 67 -0.76 -44.12 40.24
C PRO A 67 -1.98 -43.23 40.50
N VAL A 68 -2.70 -43.61 41.55
CA VAL A 68 -3.88 -42.96 42.12
C VAL A 68 -3.44 -41.87 43.13
N TYR A 69 -4.36 -40.91 43.37
CA TYR A 69 -4.49 -39.93 44.48
C TYR A 69 -4.00 -38.48 44.21
N PRO A 70 -4.55 -37.44 44.88
CA PRO A 70 -5.87 -37.24 45.51
C PRO A 70 -6.60 -35.97 44.99
N ALA A 71 -7.80 -35.70 45.50
CA ALA A 71 -8.62 -34.55 45.16
C ALA A 71 -8.07 -33.19 45.66
N SER A 72 -8.52 -32.13 44.97
CA SER A 72 -8.49 -30.68 45.29
C SER A 72 -7.26 -29.87 44.85
N VAL A 73 -7.46 -28.96 43.88
CA VAL A 73 -7.40 -27.49 44.03
C VAL A 73 -8.19 -26.87 42.87
N SER A 74 -9.21 -26.09 43.17
CA SER A 74 -9.88 -25.21 42.21
C SER A 74 -8.91 -24.12 41.76
N THR A 75 -8.22 -24.34 40.66
CA THR A 75 -7.45 -23.30 39.98
C THR A 75 -8.43 -22.36 39.29
N THR A 76 -8.65 -21.19 39.88
CA THR A 76 -9.23 -20.05 39.16
C THR A 76 -8.40 -19.83 37.90
N SER A 77 -9.01 -20.06 36.75
CA SER A 77 -8.47 -19.74 35.44
C SER A 77 -7.94 -18.29 35.47
N PRO A 78 -6.68 -18.04 35.09
CA PRO A 78 -6.22 -16.66 34.92
C PRO A 78 -7.10 -16.03 33.84
N HIS A 79 -7.83 -14.98 34.20
CA HIS A 79 -8.55 -14.18 33.22
C HIS A 79 -7.55 -13.72 32.14
N PRO A 80 -7.90 -13.82 30.84
CA PRO A 80 -7.01 -13.33 29.80
C PRO A 80 -6.79 -11.84 30.02
N ILE A 81 -5.53 -11.46 30.28
CA ILE A 81 -5.12 -10.06 30.28
C ILE A 81 -5.33 -9.60 28.84
N ALA A 82 -6.35 -8.76 28.60
CA ALA A 82 -6.58 -8.16 27.31
C ALA A 82 -5.34 -7.33 26.96
N ILE A 83 -4.59 -7.76 25.94
CA ILE A 83 -3.48 -6.98 25.41
C ILE A 83 -4.09 -5.76 24.74
N VAL A 84 -4.00 -4.60 25.39
CA VAL A 84 -4.47 -3.32 24.84
C VAL A 84 -3.56 -2.97 23.68
N ARG A 85 -4.10 -2.89 22.45
CA ARG A 85 -3.32 -2.50 21.27
C ARG A 85 -2.92 -1.04 21.36
N THR A 86 -1.77 -0.64 20.81
CA THR A 86 -1.30 0.75 20.91
C THR A 86 -2.24 1.73 20.20
N VAL A 87 -2.85 1.30 19.09
CA VAL A 87 -3.89 2.07 18.41
C VAL A 87 -5.11 2.29 19.31
N ASP A 88 -5.33 1.44 20.32
CA ASP A 88 -6.53 1.52 21.12
C ASP A 88 -6.58 2.73 22.05
N ILE A 89 -5.39 3.22 22.42
CA ILE A 89 -5.17 4.35 23.33
C ILE A 89 -4.79 5.64 22.59
N MET A 90 -4.58 5.59 21.27
CA MET A 90 -4.27 6.78 20.47
C MET A 90 -5.51 7.67 20.30
N ASP A 91 -5.35 8.97 20.55
CA ASP A 91 -6.36 9.96 20.19
C ASP A 91 -6.37 10.22 18.67
N SER A 92 -7.48 10.78 18.18
CA SER A 92 -7.70 11.03 16.75
C SER A 92 -6.65 11.96 16.11
N VAL A 93 -6.08 12.91 16.88
CA VAL A 93 -5.09 13.87 16.36
C VAL A 93 -3.76 13.17 16.17
N THR A 94 -3.33 12.39 17.17
CA THR A 94 -2.10 11.62 17.12
C THR A 94 -2.20 10.55 16.01
N LEU A 95 -3.33 9.86 15.90
CA LEU A 95 -3.59 8.89 14.83
C LEU A 95 -3.49 9.54 13.43
N GLY A 96 -4.14 10.69 13.23
CA GLY A 96 -4.09 11.42 11.97
C GLY A 96 -2.67 11.82 11.56
N LYS A 97 -1.87 12.34 12.50
CA LYS A 97 -0.46 12.67 12.26
C LYS A 97 0.38 11.46 11.87
N THR A 98 0.22 10.33 12.57
CA THR A 98 0.95 9.10 12.25
C THR A 98 0.58 8.57 10.87
N ILE A 99 -0.70 8.60 10.50
CA ILE A 99 -1.17 8.19 9.17
C ILE A 99 -0.64 9.14 8.08
N LEU A 100 -0.63 10.45 8.32
CA LEU A 100 -0.03 11.42 7.40
C LEU A 100 1.47 11.17 7.20
N GLU A 101 2.23 10.93 8.27
CA GLU A 101 3.65 10.60 8.17
C GLU A 101 3.89 9.31 7.37
N ALA A 102 3.09 8.27 7.62
CA ALA A 102 3.11 7.03 6.86
C ALA A 102 2.84 7.28 5.38
N HIS A 103 1.81 8.08 5.07
CA HIS A 103 1.44 8.45 3.71
C HIS A 103 2.58 9.16 3.00
N GLN A 104 3.21 10.16 3.64
CA GLN A 104 4.30 10.95 3.07
C GLN A 104 5.57 10.11 2.83
N ARG A 105 5.92 9.20 3.75
CA ARG A 105 7.10 8.32 3.61
C ARG A 105 6.95 7.29 2.49
N THR A 106 5.72 7.01 2.08
CA THR A 106 5.36 5.99 1.09
C THR A 106 4.77 6.59 -0.19
N CYS A 107 4.70 7.91 -0.31
CA CYS A 107 4.45 8.54 -1.59
C CYS A 107 5.67 8.33 -2.49
N ILE A 108 5.47 7.85 -3.73
CA ILE A 108 6.54 7.75 -4.73
C ILE A 108 7.18 9.13 -4.97
N TYR A 109 6.33 10.16 -5.07
CA TYR A 109 6.75 11.53 -5.32
C TYR A 109 6.31 12.45 -4.18
N SER A 110 7.26 13.25 -3.69
CA SER A 110 6.97 14.36 -2.77
C SER A 110 6.27 15.51 -3.52
N ALA A 111 5.61 16.40 -2.78
CA ALA A 111 4.98 17.58 -3.37
C ALA A 111 5.99 18.47 -4.12
N GLU A 112 7.20 18.62 -3.58
CA GLU A 112 8.28 19.36 -4.23
C GLU A 112 8.71 18.71 -5.56
N HIS A 113 8.88 17.39 -5.57
CA HIS A 113 9.25 16.67 -6.80
C HIS A 113 8.15 16.79 -7.86
N ILE A 114 6.88 16.72 -7.46
CA ILE A 114 5.75 16.93 -8.37
C ILE A 114 5.80 18.33 -9.01
N LEU A 115 6.07 19.38 -8.24
CA LEU A 115 6.21 20.74 -8.76
C LEU A 115 7.42 20.89 -9.71
N GLN A 116 8.53 20.23 -9.40
CA GLN A 116 9.71 20.20 -10.27
C GLN A 116 9.38 19.51 -11.61
N MET A 117 8.68 18.38 -11.60
CA MET A 117 8.24 17.70 -12.83
C MET A 117 7.30 18.57 -13.67
N LYS A 118 6.38 19.33 -13.05
CA LYS A 118 5.52 20.28 -13.77
C LYS A 118 6.31 21.41 -14.46
N SER A 119 7.48 21.75 -13.92
CA SER A 119 8.36 22.78 -14.49
C SER A 119 9.24 22.24 -15.62
N ASN A 120 9.28 20.92 -15.82
CA ASN A 120 10.11 20.25 -16.82
C ASN A 120 9.23 19.39 -17.75
N PRO A 121 8.57 20.01 -18.75
CA PRO A 121 7.66 19.28 -19.64
C PRO A 121 8.40 18.22 -20.47
N PRO A 122 7.73 17.11 -20.84
CA PRO A 122 8.31 16.10 -21.73
C PRO A 122 8.65 16.72 -23.08
N ASN A 123 9.74 16.24 -23.69
CA ASN A 123 10.03 16.57 -25.08
C ASN A 123 9.05 15.83 -26.04
N VAL A 124 9.01 16.29 -27.29
CA VAL A 124 8.10 15.74 -28.31
C VAL A 124 8.40 14.26 -28.59
N ASP A 125 9.67 13.86 -28.57
CA ASP A 125 10.09 12.48 -28.81
C ASP A 125 9.56 11.51 -27.75
N THR A 126 9.54 11.92 -26.48
CA THR A 126 8.97 11.14 -25.37
C THR A 126 7.47 10.97 -25.56
N ILE A 127 6.73 12.04 -25.90
CA ILE A 127 5.28 11.93 -26.14
C ILE A 127 5.02 11.01 -27.34
N HIS A 128 5.81 11.14 -28.41
CA HIS A 128 5.68 10.28 -29.59
C HIS A 128 6.01 8.81 -29.28
N TYR A 129 7.01 8.55 -28.44
CA TYR A 129 7.34 7.20 -27.97
C TYR A 129 6.11 6.52 -27.35
N TYR A 130 5.47 7.15 -26.36
CA TYR A 130 4.29 6.58 -25.71
C TYR A 130 3.09 6.43 -26.65
N LYS A 131 2.86 7.40 -27.56
CA LYS A 131 1.83 7.29 -28.60
C LYS A 131 2.07 6.15 -29.58
N SER A 132 3.33 5.79 -29.80
CA SER A 132 3.73 4.73 -30.74
C SER A 132 3.74 3.33 -30.13
N LEU A 133 3.56 3.22 -28.81
CA LEU A 133 3.51 1.91 -28.14
C LEU A 133 2.36 1.07 -28.70
N GLY A 134 2.64 -0.21 -28.96
CA GLY A 134 1.60 -1.17 -29.24
C GLY A 134 0.75 -1.45 -28.00
N HIS A 135 -0.48 -1.92 -28.21
CA HIS A 135 -1.45 -2.27 -27.15
C HIS A 135 -0.82 -3.09 -26.01
N LYS A 136 -0.09 -4.15 -26.36
CA LYS A 136 0.63 -5.02 -25.40
C LYS A 136 1.66 -4.28 -24.56
N GLN A 137 2.47 -3.44 -25.20
CA GLN A 137 3.57 -2.72 -24.54
C GLN A 137 3.01 -1.68 -23.58
N LEU A 138 1.96 -0.96 -24.01
CA LEU A 138 1.26 -0.01 -23.16
C LEU A 138 0.70 -0.68 -21.90
N TRP A 139 0.12 -1.88 -22.03
CA TRP A 139 -0.35 -2.66 -20.89
C TRP A 139 0.75 -3.01 -19.89
N VAL A 140 1.92 -3.44 -20.37
CA VAL A 140 3.07 -3.77 -19.53
C VAL A 140 3.55 -2.53 -18.77
N GLU A 141 3.71 -1.40 -19.46
CA GLU A 141 4.11 -0.12 -18.88
C GLU A 141 3.15 0.31 -17.76
N VAL A 142 1.83 0.25 -18.01
CA VAL A 142 0.81 0.63 -17.03
C VAL A 142 0.80 -0.33 -15.83
N ALA A 143 0.87 -1.64 -16.08
CA ALA A 143 0.91 -2.64 -15.02
C ALA A 143 2.16 -2.48 -14.13
N GLU A 144 3.30 -2.12 -14.71
CA GLU A 144 4.51 -1.81 -13.95
C GLU A 144 4.29 -0.60 -13.02
N LYS A 145 3.72 0.52 -13.51
CA LYS A 145 3.46 1.70 -12.67
C LYS A 145 2.47 1.39 -11.54
N ILE A 146 1.41 0.62 -11.83
CA ILE A 146 0.48 0.14 -10.80
C ILE A 146 1.22 -0.72 -9.78
N THR A 147 2.10 -1.64 -10.22
CA THR A 147 2.87 -2.52 -9.33
C THR A 147 3.74 -1.71 -8.37
N ILE A 148 4.45 -0.69 -8.86
CA ILE A 148 5.29 0.18 -8.03
C ILE A 148 4.43 0.92 -6.99
N ALA A 149 3.29 1.47 -7.39
CA ALA A 149 2.36 2.14 -6.47
C ALA A 149 1.86 1.17 -5.39
N VAL A 150 1.52 -0.05 -5.78
CA VAL A 150 1.06 -1.10 -4.88
C VAL A 150 2.12 -1.51 -3.86
N GLN A 151 3.40 -1.62 -4.26
CA GLN A 151 4.49 -1.88 -3.32
C GLN A 151 4.54 -0.82 -2.23
N GLN A 152 4.41 0.46 -2.61
CA GLN A 152 4.37 1.55 -1.64
C GLN A 152 3.09 1.55 -0.77
N ILE A 153 1.97 1.10 -1.33
CA ILE A 153 0.71 0.93 -0.58
C ILE A 153 0.85 -0.16 0.49
N ILE A 154 1.59 -1.25 0.21
CA ILE A 154 1.88 -2.28 1.21
C ILE A 154 2.72 -1.70 2.35
N GLU A 155 3.74 -0.89 2.03
CA GLU A 155 4.53 -0.21 3.06
C GLU A 155 3.68 0.80 3.85
N PHE A 156 2.77 1.52 3.18
CA PHE A 156 1.81 2.40 3.85
C PHE A 156 0.95 1.63 4.84
N ALA A 157 0.37 0.50 4.41
CA ALA A 157 -0.49 -0.33 5.24
C ALA A 157 0.22 -0.82 6.51
N LYS A 158 1.47 -1.29 6.39
CA LYS A 158 2.29 -1.70 7.55
C LYS A 158 2.53 -0.57 8.56
N MET A 159 2.51 0.68 8.10
CA MET A 159 2.72 1.87 8.93
C MET A 159 1.43 2.45 9.51
N VAL A 160 0.24 2.01 9.05
CA VAL A 160 -1.04 2.43 9.64
C VAL A 160 -1.18 1.77 11.03
N PRO A 161 -1.31 2.56 12.12
CA PRO A 161 -1.46 2.01 13.47
C PRO A 161 -2.63 1.01 13.55
N GLY A 162 -2.39 -0.16 14.12
CA GLY A 162 -3.39 -1.22 14.26
C GLY A 162 -3.48 -2.20 13.09
N PHE A 163 -2.95 -1.88 11.90
CA PHE A 163 -3.03 -2.78 10.74
C PHE A 163 -2.22 -4.07 10.94
N MET A 164 -0.99 -3.94 11.45
CA MET A 164 -0.12 -5.10 11.72
C MET A 164 -0.56 -5.96 12.91
N ASP A 165 -1.55 -5.50 13.68
CA ASP A 165 -2.13 -6.25 14.80
C ASP A 165 -3.26 -7.20 14.36
N LEU A 166 -3.67 -7.12 13.07
CA LEU A 166 -4.64 -8.02 12.44
C LEU A 166 -3.97 -9.33 12.01
N SER A 167 -4.73 -10.41 11.84
CA SER A 167 -4.20 -11.65 11.26
C SER A 167 -3.60 -11.44 9.87
N GLN A 168 -2.55 -12.20 9.53
CA GLN A 168 -1.88 -12.09 8.23
C GLN A 168 -2.85 -12.35 7.06
N ASP A 169 -3.78 -13.28 7.22
CA ASP A 169 -4.82 -13.58 6.22
C ASP A 169 -5.70 -12.35 5.96
N ASP A 170 -6.15 -11.66 7.01
CA ASP A 170 -6.97 -10.46 6.87
C ASP A 170 -6.16 -9.29 6.29
N GLN A 171 -4.89 -9.12 6.67
CA GLN A 171 -4.01 -8.12 6.05
C GLN A 171 -3.90 -8.34 4.53
N ILE A 172 -3.73 -9.59 4.09
CA ILE A 172 -3.66 -9.95 2.67
C ILE A 172 -5.00 -9.68 1.98
N MET A 173 -6.12 -10.08 2.59
CA MET A 173 -7.47 -9.85 2.03
C MET A 173 -7.79 -8.36 1.85
N LEU A 174 -7.46 -7.53 2.86
CA LEU A 174 -7.63 -6.08 2.79
C LEU A 174 -6.79 -5.46 1.66
N LEU A 175 -5.54 -5.90 1.51
CA LEU A 175 -4.65 -5.42 0.43
C LEU A 175 -5.10 -5.90 -0.95
N LYS A 176 -5.49 -7.17 -1.10
CA LYS A 176 -6.06 -7.71 -2.36
C LYS A 176 -7.28 -6.89 -2.80
N ALA A 177 -8.19 -6.60 -1.87
CA ALA A 177 -9.42 -5.88 -2.20
C ALA A 177 -9.26 -4.35 -2.34
N GLY A 178 -8.30 -3.74 -1.63
CA GLY A 178 -8.14 -2.27 -1.56
C GLY A 178 -7.01 -1.69 -2.41
N SER A 179 -6.04 -2.50 -2.85
CA SER A 179 -4.81 -1.99 -3.50
C SER A 179 -5.06 -1.14 -4.74
N PHE A 180 -5.98 -1.53 -5.61
CA PHE A 180 -6.33 -0.73 -6.79
C PHE A 180 -7.02 0.58 -6.41
N GLU A 181 -7.95 0.55 -5.44
CA GLU A 181 -8.63 1.74 -4.95
C GLU A 181 -7.63 2.76 -4.37
N LEU A 182 -6.64 2.27 -3.63
CA LEU A 182 -5.56 3.08 -3.08
C LEU A 182 -4.60 3.59 -4.15
N ALA A 183 -4.34 2.81 -5.21
CA ALA A 183 -3.55 3.26 -6.35
C ALA A 183 -4.24 4.45 -7.06
N LEU A 184 -5.56 4.44 -7.19
CA LEU A 184 -6.33 5.58 -7.72
C LEU A 184 -6.22 6.81 -6.81
N MET A 185 -6.25 6.63 -5.48
CA MET A 185 -6.00 7.74 -4.55
C MET A 185 -4.58 8.32 -4.70
N ARG A 186 -3.57 7.49 -4.93
CA ARG A 186 -2.21 7.97 -5.25
C ARG A 186 -2.16 8.69 -6.60
N CYS A 187 -2.91 8.20 -7.59
CA CYS A 187 -3.04 8.84 -8.92
C CYS A 187 -3.58 10.27 -8.80
N CYS A 188 -4.52 10.53 -7.88
CA CYS A 188 -5.08 11.86 -7.66
C CYS A 188 -4.02 12.94 -7.34
N ARG A 189 -2.89 12.55 -6.73
CA ARG A 189 -1.78 13.48 -6.40
C ARG A 189 -0.88 13.80 -7.59
N VAL A 190 -0.86 12.92 -8.59
CA VAL A 190 0.07 12.97 -9.73
C VAL A 190 -0.63 13.20 -11.06
N TYR A 191 -1.87 13.68 -11.01
CA TYR A 191 -2.62 14.16 -12.16
C TYR A 191 -2.66 15.69 -12.16
N ASP A 192 -2.54 16.30 -13.34
CA ASP A 192 -2.63 17.74 -13.56
C ASP A 192 -3.83 18.05 -14.47
N ALA A 193 -4.91 18.55 -13.87
CA ALA A 193 -6.14 18.87 -14.58
C ALA A 193 -5.98 19.93 -15.68
N PRO A 194 -5.22 21.04 -15.50
CA PRO A 194 -5.06 22.06 -16.54
C PRO A 194 -4.44 21.54 -17.85
N SER A 195 -3.51 20.60 -17.75
CA SER A 195 -2.83 20.01 -18.92
C SER A 195 -3.38 18.64 -19.32
N ASP A 196 -4.42 18.15 -18.63
CA ASP A 196 -4.98 16.80 -18.76
C ASP A 196 -3.89 15.72 -18.86
N SER A 197 -2.97 15.74 -17.90
CA SER A 197 -1.77 14.91 -17.90
C SER A 197 -1.54 14.20 -16.57
N VAL A 198 -0.85 13.07 -16.60
CA VAL A 198 -0.51 12.26 -15.41
C VAL A 198 0.98 11.96 -15.39
N VAL A 199 1.58 11.90 -14.21
CA VAL A 199 2.97 11.46 -14.08
C VAL A 199 3.10 10.03 -14.59
N PHE A 200 3.99 9.84 -15.55
CA PHE A 200 4.35 8.54 -16.08
C PHE A 200 5.86 8.52 -16.35
N GLY A 201 6.60 7.79 -15.52
CA GLY A 201 8.06 7.90 -15.46
C GLY A 201 8.48 9.22 -14.81
N GLU A 202 9.29 10.02 -15.51
CA GLU A 202 9.85 11.29 -15.01
C GLU A 202 9.07 12.53 -15.50
N TYR A 203 7.96 12.33 -16.21
CA TYR A 203 7.24 13.41 -16.89
C TYR A 203 5.75 13.36 -16.63
N PHE A 204 5.11 14.53 -16.70
CA PHE A 204 3.66 14.63 -16.90
C PHE A 204 3.34 14.35 -18.38
N LEU A 205 2.75 13.18 -18.65
CA LEU A 205 2.32 12.81 -19.99
C LEU A 205 0.83 13.11 -20.17
N PRO A 206 0.45 13.78 -21.27
CA PRO A 206 -0.95 13.97 -21.62
C PRO A 206 -1.69 12.64 -21.77
N LEU A 207 -2.95 12.56 -21.36
CA LEU A 207 -3.71 11.30 -21.39
C LEU A 207 -3.92 10.73 -22.80
N GLU A 208 -3.92 11.59 -23.82
CA GLU A 208 -3.97 11.19 -25.22
C GLU A 208 -2.67 10.55 -25.72
N ALA A 209 -1.60 10.56 -24.91
CA ALA A 209 -0.40 9.79 -25.21
C ALA A 209 -0.65 8.27 -25.11
N PHE A 210 -1.65 7.85 -24.33
CA PHE A 210 -2.01 6.44 -24.13
C PHE A 210 -3.14 6.04 -25.09
N SER A 211 -2.83 5.93 -26.38
CA SER A 211 -3.83 5.77 -27.46
C SER A 211 -4.02 4.34 -27.96
N ALA A 212 -3.23 3.38 -27.47
CA ALA A 212 -3.26 1.99 -27.96
C ALA A 212 -4.25 1.08 -27.21
N PHE A 213 -5.08 1.65 -26.34
CA PHE A 213 -6.13 0.92 -25.63
C PHE A 213 -7.28 0.52 -26.56
N SER A 214 -7.91 -0.62 -26.26
CA SER A 214 -9.19 -1.00 -26.85
C SER A 214 -10.34 -0.17 -26.26
N ASP A 215 -11.52 -0.19 -26.90
CA ASP A 215 -12.67 0.63 -26.49
C ASP A 215 -13.07 0.46 -25.02
N ASP A 216 -13.10 -0.79 -24.51
CA ASP A 216 -13.42 -1.08 -23.11
C ASP A 216 -12.37 -0.51 -22.13
N GLU A 217 -11.10 -0.55 -22.52
CA GLU A 217 -9.97 -0.02 -21.73
C GLU A 217 -9.94 1.51 -21.73
N GLU A 218 -10.22 2.12 -22.88
CA GLU A 218 -10.35 3.57 -23.03
C GLU A 218 -11.53 4.08 -22.20
N GLN A 219 -12.66 3.38 -22.21
CA GLN A 219 -13.81 3.72 -21.39
C GLN A 219 -13.49 3.66 -19.88
N LEU A 220 -12.73 2.65 -19.45
CA LEU A 220 -12.24 2.57 -18.07
C LEU A 220 -11.28 3.72 -17.73
N LYS A 221 -10.34 4.03 -18.63
CA LYS A 221 -9.40 5.17 -18.48
C LYS A 221 -10.18 6.46 -18.25
N LEU A 222 -11.18 6.75 -19.08
CA LEU A 222 -12.02 7.95 -18.95
C LEU A 222 -12.71 8.00 -17.58
N GLN A 223 -13.35 6.92 -17.14
CA GLN A 223 -14.02 6.88 -15.83
C GLN A 223 -13.04 7.03 -14.66
N ILE A 224 -11.83 6.48 -14.77
CA ILE A 224 -10.77 6.67 -13.77
C ILE A 224 -10.42 8.16 -13.65
N PHE A 225 -10.21 8.85 -14.77
CA PHE A 225 -9.83 10.25 -14.73
C PHE A 225 -11.00 11.19 -14.39
N ASP A 226 -12.24 10.82 -14.66
CA ASP A 226 -13.42 11.52 -14.14
C ASP A 226 -13.50 11.42 -12.60
N PHE A 227 -13.20 10.24 -12.06
CA PHE A 227 -13.08 10.05 -10.60
C PHE A 227 -11.94 10.89 -10.02
N VAL A 228 -10.76 10.89 -10.65
CA VAL A 228 -9.61 11.70 -10.20
C VAL A 228 -9.96 13.19 -10.19
N LYS A 229 -10.59 13.70 -11.26
CA LYS A 229 -11.08 15.09 -11.34
C LYS A 229 -12.09 15.39 -10.23
N THR A 230 -12.97 14.43 -9.92
CA THR A 230 -13.95 14.54 -8.83
C THR A 230 -13.24 14.70 -7.47
N ILE A 231 -12.24 13.86 -7.15
CA ILE A 231 -11.46 13.99 -5.92
C ILE A 231 -10.68 15.32 -5.87
N GLN A 232 -10.04 15.73 -6.96
CA GLN A 232 -9.31 17.02 -7.00
C GLN A 232 -10.24 18.21 -6.77
N SER A 233 -11.48 18.17 -7.29
CA SER A 233 -12.46 19.24 -7.09
C SER A 233 -12.89 19.43 -5.62
N MET A 234 -12.71 18.41 -4.78
CA MET A 234 -12.98 18.48 -3.35
C MET A 234 -11.88 19.20 -2.56
N ASN A 235 -10.76 19.56 -3.18
CA ASN A 235 -9.64 20.29 -2.57
C ASN A 235 -9.16 19.69 -1.23
N LEU A 236 -9.12 18.35 -1.16
CA LEU A 236 -8.66 17.64 0.03
C LEU A 236 -7.19 17.97 0.33
N THR A 237 -6.88 18.13 1.62
CA THR A 237 -5.51 18.25 2.10
C THR A 237 -4.79 16.90 2.02
N GLU A 238 -3.45 16.91 2.07
CA GLU A 238 -2.66 15.67 2.13
C GLU A 238 -3.02 14.81 3.36
N SER A 239 -3.39 15.44 4.48
CA SER A 239 -3.85 14.77 5.70
C SER A 239 -5.17 14.02 5.46
N GLU A 240 -6.13 14.67 4.79
CA GLU A 240 -7.42 14.08 4.45
C GLU A 240 -7.29 12.96 3.41
N ILE A 241 -6.43 13.12 2.41
CA ILE A 241 -6.12 12.05 1.43
C ILE A 241 -5.50 10.85 2.15
N ALA A 242 -4.57 11.08 3.09
CA ALA A 242 -3.94 10.02 3.88
C ALA A 242 -4.96 9.27 4.75
N LEU A 243 -5.80 10.01 5.47
CA LEU A 243 -6.85 9.44 6.32
C LEU A 243 -7.91 8.70 5.52
N PHE A 244 -8.38 9.26 4.39
CA PHE A 244 -9.34 8.58 3.52
C PHE A 244 -8.74 7.32 2.88
N SER A 245 -7.45 7.36 2.50
CA SER A 245 -6.72 6.16 2.07
C SER A 245 -6.70 5.09 3.17
N ALA A 246 -6.43 5.47 4.43
CA ALA A 246 -6.48 4.53 5.54
C ALA A 246 -7.90 3.96 5.74
N VAL A 247 -8.96 4.77 5.63
CA VAL A 247 -10.36 4.30 5.69
C VAL A 247 -10.62 3.24 4.61
N LEU A 248 -10.21 3.48 3.36
CA LEU A 248 -10.38 2.54 2.25
C LEU A 248 -9.63 1.20 2.47
N LEU A 249 -8.44 1.28 3.08
CA LEU A 249 -7.60 0.13 3.41
C LEU A 249 -8.26 -0.79 4.44
N VAL A 250 -8.81 -0.24 5.53
CA VAL A 250 -9.34 -1.03 6.66
C VAL A 250 -10.85 -1.27 6.60
N ARG A 251 -11.42 -1.36 5.40
CA ARG A 251 -12.84 -1.65 5.22
C ARG A 251 -13.19 -3.07 5.68
N SER A 252 -14.16 -3.20 6.57
CA SER A 252 -14.63 -4.47 7.13
C SER A 252 -15.60 -5.24 6.21
N ASP A 253 -16.06 -4.62 5.12
CA ASP A 253 -17.03 -5.20 4.17
C ASP A 253 -16.34 -5.94 3.00
N ARG A 254 -15.06 -6.31 3.16
CA ARG A 254 -14.34 -7.10 2.16
C ARG A 254 -14.69 -8.60 2.29
N PRO A 255 -14.89 -9.31 1.16
CA PRO A 255 -15.11 -10.75 1.19
C PRO A 255 -13.90 -11.50 1.78
N GLY A 256 -14.16 -12.57 2.53
CA GLY A 256 -13.11 -13.47 3.04
C GLY A 256 -12.45 -13.07 4.36
N LEU A 257 -12.85 -11.94 4.96
CA LEU A 257 -12.33 -11.49 6.25
C LEU A 257 -12.79 -12.38 7.42
N LYS A 258 -11.88 -12.63 8.37
CA LYS A 258 -12.10 -13.47 9.56
C LYS A 258 -12.39 -12.62 10.79
N GLU A 259 -11.58 -11.61 11.08
CA GLU A 259 -11.65 -10.78 12.30
C GLU A 259 -12.44 -9.49 12.09
N VAL A 260 -13.62 -9.58 11.44
CA VAL A 260 -14.44 -8.44 10.98
C VAL A 260 -14.70 -7.40 12.09
N ALA A 261 -14.96 -7.86 13.31
CA ALA A 261 -15.26 -6.97 14.44
C ALA A 261 -14.07 -6.08 14.84
N ASP A 262 -12.85 -6.61 14.78
CA ASP A 262 -11.65 -5.85 15.13
C ASP A 262 -11.24 -4.90 13.99
N ILE A 263 -11.42 -5.33 12.75
CA ILE A 263 -11.25 -4.48 11.56
C ILE A 263 -12.25 -3.31 11.61
N GLN A 264 -13.51 -3.56 11.96
CA GLN A 264 -14.52 -2.51 12.11
C GLN A 264 -14.13 -1.49 13.19
N LYS A 265 -13.63 -1.93 14.35
CA LYS A 265 -13.14 -1.00 15.40
C LYS A 265 -12.01 -0.12 14.90
N LEU A 266 -11.05 -0.71 14.17
CA LEU A 266 -9.95 0.04 13.57
C LEU A 266 -10.48 1.05 12.53
N HIS A 267 -11.36 0.61 11.64
CA HIS A 267 -12.05 1.46 10.66
C HIS A 267 -12.73 2.65 11.31
N ASP A 268 -13.52 2.43 12.37
CA ASP A 268 -14.29 3.49 13.03
C ASP A 268 -13.38 4.54 13.68
N LYS A 269 -12.23 4.13 14.21
CA LYS A 269 -11.21 5.04 14.75
C LYS A 269 -10.59 5.91 13.65
N VAL A 270 -10.17 5.30 12.55
CA VAL A 270 -9.60 6.03 11.41
C VAL A 270 -10.65 6.97 10.79
N LEU A 271 -11.90 6.51 10.65
CA LEU A 271 -13.00 7.33 10.16
C LEU A 271 -13.31 8.50 11.11
N SER A 272 -13.23 8.30 12.42
CA SER A 272 -13.39 9.38 13.39
C SER A 272 -12.29 10.43 13.26
N ALA A 273 -11.04 10.02 13.01
CA ALA A 273 -9.94 10.94 12.74
C ALA A 273 -10.15 11.72 11.43
N LEU A 274 -10.60 11.05 10.36
CA LEU A 274 -10.97 11.71 9.10
C LEU A 274 -12.07 12.75 9.30
N LYS A 275 -13.15 12.40 10.01
CA LYS A 275 -14.27 13.32 10.27
C LYS A 275 -13.83 14.57 11.02
N MET A 276 -12.95 14.40 12.00
CA MET A 276 -12.39 15.52 12.76
C MET A 276 -11.51 16.40 11.88
N GLU A 277 -10.63 15.80 11.06
CA GLU A 277 -9.74 16.55 10.16
C GLU A 277 -10.55 17.36 9.12
N VAL A 278 -11.54 16.72 8.50
CA VAL A 278 -12.46 17.39 7.56
C VAL A 278 -13.24 18.50 8.25
N GLY A 279 -13.75 18.28 9.46
CA GLY A 279 -14.47 19.31 10.23
C GLY A 279 -13.60 20.52 10.58
N ASN A 280 -12.27 20.34 10.70
CA ASN A 280 -11.34 21.43 10.96
C ASN A 280 -11.04 22.25 9.70
N ASN A 281 -10.92 21.60 8.53
CA ASN A 281 -10.47 22.25 7.30
C ASN A 281 -11.63 22.74 6.40
N HIS A 282 -12.77 22.05 6.45
CA HIS A 282 -13.92 22.27 5.56
C HIS A 282 -15.21 22.53 6.34
N HIS A 283 -15.13 23.36 7.37
CA HIS A 283 -16.25 23.69 8.27
C HIS A 283 -17.49 24.29 7.57
N GLU A 284 -17.37 24.72 6.31
CA GLU A 284 -18.48 25.26 5.51
C GLU A 284 -19.05 24.25 4.47
N ASP A 285 -18.41 23.09 4.26
CA ASP A 285 -18.88 22.05 3.31
C ASP A 285 -19.43 20.83 4.08
N ASP A 286 -20.69 20.93 4.50
CA ASP A 286 -21.41 19.86 5.20
C ASP A 286 -21.58 18.58 4.35
N GLU A 287 -21.40 18.68 3.02
CA GLU A 287 -21.59 17.56 2.10
C GLU A 287 -20.30 16.77 1.83
N LEU A 288 -19.13 17.30 2.17
CA LEU A 288 -17.84 16.69 1.81
C LEU A 288 -17.70 15.25 2.31
N LEU A 289 -18.08 14.97 3.56
CA LEU A 289 -18.05 13.61 4.11
C LEU A 289 -19.00 12.67 3.37
N SER A 290 -20.17 13.17 2.93
CA SER A 290 -21.12 12.39 2.14
C SER A 290 -20.58 12.10 0.74
N LYS A 291 -19.92 13.09 0.10
CA LYS A 291 -19.25 12.93 -1.19
C LYS A 291 -18.10 11.90 -1.10
N LEU A 292 -17.27 11.97 -0.07
CA LEU A 292 -16.22 10.98 0.19
C LEU A 292 -16.80 9.57 0.40
N HIS A 293 -17.90 9.45 1.13
CA HIS A 293 -18.59 8.17 1.26
C HIS A 293 -19.09 7.65 -0.08
N GLN A 294 -19.66 8.51 -0.95
CA GLN A 294 -20.08 8.13 -2.30
C GLN A 294 -18.90 7.66 -3.17
N CYS A 295 -17.73 8.30 -3.05
CA CYS A 295 -16.51 7.90 -3.73
C CYS A 295 -16.09 6.45 -3.42
N THR A 296 -16.41 5.92 -2.24
CA THR A 296 -16.12 4.52 -1.89
C THR A 296 -16.83 3.51 -2.80
N TRP A 297 -18.01 3.86 -3.33
CA TRP A 297 -18.78 3.04 -4.25
C TRP A 297 -18.23 3.14 -5.68
N ILE A 298 -17.84 4.34 -6.09
CA ILE A 298 -17.21 4.60 -7.39
C ILE A 298 -15.88 3.83 -7.48
N LEU A 299 -15.04 3.91 -6.46
CA LEU A 299 -13.78 3.17 -6.37
C LEU A 299 -13.98 1.65 -6.50
N ARG A 300 -14.98 1.10 -5.79
CA ARG A 300 -15.31 -0.34 -5.89
C ARG A 300 -15.76 -0.72 -7.29
N SER A 301 -16.55 0.12 -7.95
CA SER A 301 -16.97 -0.08 -9.35
C SER A 301 -15.76 -0.07 -10.29
N LEU A 302 -14.88 0.94 -10.19
CA LEU A 302 -13.67 1.04 -11.00
C LEU A 302 -12.73 -0.14 -10.79
N SER A 303 -12.58 -0.61 -9.55
CA SER A 303 -11.78 -1.80 -9.22
C SER A 303 -12.33 -3.06 -9.91
N ASN A 304 -13.65 -3.28 -9.83
CA ASN A 304 -14.28 -4.42 -10.50
C ASN A 304 -14.12 -4.35 -12.03
N GLN A 305 -14.27 -3.16 -12.62
CA GLN A 305 -14.07 -2.95 -14.05
C GLN A 305 -12.62 -3.19 -14.46
N HIS A 306 -11.65 -2.72 -13.68
CA HIS A 306 -10.22 -3.01 -13.89
C HIS A 306 -9.96 -4.51 -13.91
N ILE A 307 -10.47 -5.28 -12.95
CA ILE A 307 -10.32 -6.74 -12.93
C ILE A 307 -10.95 -7.38 -14.18
N ALA A 308 -12.16 -6.96 -14.58
CA ALA A 308 -12.83 -7.48 -15.76
C ALA A 308 -12.03 -7.22 -17.04
N VAL A 309 -11.51 -6.00 -17.21
CA VAL A 309 -10.69 -5.58 -18.35
C VAL A 309 -9.35 -6.32 -18.37
N LEU A 310 -8.68 -6.43 -17.22
CA LEU A 310 -7.43 -7.19 -17.08
C LEU A 310 -7.63 -8.67 -17.47
N ASN A 311 -8.75 -9.28 -17.05
CA ASN A 311 -9.05 -10.67 -17.39
C ASN A 311 -9.30 -10.84 -18.90
N LYS A 312 -10.03 -9.92 -19.54
CA LYS A 312 -10.19 -9.93 -21.01
C LYS A 312 -8.85 -9.80 -21.72
N PHE A 313 -7.96 -8.94 -21.24
CA PHE A 313 -6.61 -8.79 -21.80
C PHE A 313 -5.82 -10.10 -21.67
N LYS A 314 -5.76 -10.70 -20.47
CA LYS A 314 -5.06 -11.97 -20.22
C LYS A 314 -5.59 -13.13 -21.09
N GLN A 315 -6.89 -13.15 -21.38
CA GLN A 315 -7.49 -14.16 -22.27
C GLN A 315 -7.04 -14.00 -23.73
N ARG A 316 -6.86 -12.75 -24.19
CA ARG A 316 -6.37 -12.45 -25.54
C ARG A 316 -4.86 -12.66 -25.66
N GLU A 317 -4.13 -12.42 -24.58
CA GLU A 317 -2.67 -12.43 -24.51
C GLU A 317 -2.15 -13.37 -23.41
N PRO A 318 -2.32 -14.70 -23.57
CA PRO A 318 -1.98 -15.67 -22.53
C PRO A 318 -0.49 -15.77 -22.24
N ASP A 319 0.36 -15.46 -23.22
CA ASP A 319 1.82 -15.49 -23.09
C ASP A 319 2.38 -14.26 -22.38
N MET A 320 1.53 -13.27 -22.04
CA MET A 320 1.98 -12.04 -21.40
C MET A 320 2.34 -12.27 -19.92
N GLU A 321 3.58 -11.93 -19.56
CA GLU A 321 4.03 -11.97 -18.19
C GLU A 321 3.88 -10.64 -17.46
N PHE A 322 2.93 -10.61 -16.52
CA PHE A 322 2.82 -9.53 -15.53
C PHE A 322 3.78 -9.72 -14.35
N PRO A 323 4.19 -8.62 -13.67
CA PRO A 323 4.94 -8.69 -12.42
C PRO A 323 4.27 -9.61 -11.39
N ALA A 324 5.07 -10.38 -10.63
CA ALA A 324 4.55 -11.40 -9.71
C ALA A 324 3.54 -10.82 -8.69
N LEU A 325 3.86 -9.66 -8.10
CA LEU A 325 2.97 -8.97 -7.16
C LEU A 325 1.65 -8.52 -7.80
N HIS A 326 1.70 -8.04 -9.04
CA HIS A 326 0.50 -7.67 -9.80
C HIS A 326 -0.39 -8.88 -10.07
N LYS A 327 0.21 -10.03 -10.40
CA LYS A 327 -0.51 -11.29 -10.53
C LYS A 327 -1.13 -11.67 -9.19
N GLU A 328 -0.40 -11.65 -8.09
CA GLU A 328 -0.92 -12.08 -6.79
C GLU A 328 -2.12 -11.25 -6.30
N LEU A 329 -2.09 -9.92 -6.51
CA LEU A 329 -3.14 -9.02 -6.02
C LEU A 329 -4.36 -8.93 -6.94
N PHE A 330 -4.17 -9.06 -8.25
CA PHE A 330 -5.25 -8.89 -9.24
C PHE A 330 -5.61 -10.17 -9.99
N SER A 331 -5.13 -11.33 -9.53
CA SER A 331 -5.66 -12.60 -10.00
C SER A 331 -6.98 -12.88 -9.31
N VAL A 332 -7.98 -13.18 -10.13
CA VAL A 332 -9.17 -13.87 -9.65
C VAL A 332 -8.73 -15.33 -9.48
N GLU A 333 -8.33 -15.71 -8.27
CA GLU A 333 -8.49 -17.11 -7.89
C GLU A 333 -9.98 -17.38 -8.08
N ASN A 334 -10.32 -18.31 -8.97
CA ASN A 334 -11.69 -18.78 -9.12
C ASN A 334 -12.16 -19.25 -7.74
N THR A 335 -12.83 -18.39 -6.99
CA THR A 335 -13.73 -18.82 -5.93
C THR A 335 -14.88 -19.47 -6.69
N GLU A 336 -14.71 -20.77 -6.91
CA GLU A 336 -15.67 -21.63 -7.55
C GLU A 336 -17.06 -21.43 -6.92
N SER A 337 -18.02 -21.20 -7.82
CA SER A 337 -19.45 -21.54 -7.81
C SER A 337 -20.03 -22.23 -6.57
#